data_AF-A0A8J6IAS5-F1
#
_entry.id   AF-A0A8J6IAS5-F1
#
_cell.length_a   1.000
_cell.length_b   1.000
_cell.length_c   1.000
_cell.angle_alpha   90.00
_cell.angle_beta   90.00
_cell.angle_gamma   90.00
#
_symmetry.space_group_name_H-M   'P 1'
#
loop_
_entity.id
_entity.type
_entity.pdbx_description
1 polymer ?
#
loop_
_entity_poly.entity_id
_entity_poly.type
_entity_poly.pdbx_seq_one_letter_code
_entity_poly.pdbx_strand_id
1 'polypeptide(L)'
;MTTAELVPSADERALAETVRDVLTDLSSVDQVRADLDTEPGFGATAWKALARDVGLCGLTIPEQHGGLGLGLSAANVVHHELGRALYPGPFLATSLATTALLAAGAEGPLSGIAAGDTVATVALADRGGAWTGAG
;
A
#
# COMPACT_ATOMS: atom_id res chain seq x y z
N MET A 1 -14.88 -5.74 -16.00
CA MET A 1 -14.78 -4.49 -15.23
C MET A 1 -15.83 -4.58 -14.14
N THR A 2 -15.45 -5.00 -12.94
CA THR A 2 -16.39 -5.15 -11.81
C THR A 2 -16.79 -3.75 -11.35
N THR A 3 -18.09 -3.46 -11.30
CA THR A 3 -18.63 -2.20 -10.76
C THR A 3 -18.15 -2.06 -9.32
N ALA A 4 -17.34 -1.04 -9.03
CA ALA A 4 -16.98 -0.73 -7.66
C ALA A 4 -18.24 -0.23 -6.94
N GLU A 5 -18.74 -1.01 -5.98
CA GLU A 5 -19.78 -0.57 -5.09
C GLU A 5 -19.18 0.55 -4.21
N LEU A 6 -19.75 1.77 -4.30
CA LEU A 6 -19.20 2.94 -3.60
C LEU A 6 -19.46 2.92 -2.09
N VAL A 7 -20.24 1.95 -1.61
CA VAL A 7 -20.56 1.78 -0.20
C VAL A 7 -19.67 0.67 0.36
N PRO A 8 -18.77 0.97 1.31
CA PRO A 8 -17.95 -0.06 1.92
C PRO A 8 -18.79 -1.10 2.66
N SER A 9 -18.41 -2.37 2.52
CA SER A 9 -18.97 -3.49 3.27
C SER A 9 -18.66 -3.39 4.78
N ALA A 10 -19.24 -4.27 5.59
CA ALA A 10 -18.93 -4.32 7.01
C ALA A 10 -17.44 -4.65 7.27
N ASP A 11 -16.89 -5.61 6.52
CA ASP A 11 -15.48 -6.02 6.65
C ASP A 11 -14.54 -4.89 6.20
N GLU A 12 -14.91 -4.17 5.14
CA GLU A 12 -14.13 -3.01 4.68
C GLU A 12 -14.17 -1.85 5.68
N ARG A 13 -15.30 -1.62 6.36
CA ARG A 13 -15.37 -0.64 7.45
C ARG A 13 -14.50 -1.03 8.63
N ALA A 14 -14.52 -2.31 9.02
CA ALA A 14 -13.65 -2.82 10.08
C ALA A 14 -12.16 -2.69 9.71
N LEU A 15 -11.80 -2.93 8.46
CA LEU A 15 -10.46 -2.67 7.94
C LEU A 15 -10.09 -1.18 8.03
N ALA A 16 -11.01 -0.29 7.63
CA ALA A 16 -10.81 1.16 7.71
C ALA A 16 -10.54 1.62 9.15
N GLU A 17 -11.34 1.12 10.10
CA GLU A 17 -11.21 1.41 11.52
C GLU A 17 -9.87 0.92 12.06
N THR A 18 -9.48 -0.31 11.73
CA THR A 18 -8.18 -0.88 12.13
C THR A 18 -7.02 -0.02 11.61
N VAL A 19 -7.04 0.37 10.34
CA VAL A 19 -6.00 1.23 9.75
C VAL A 19 -5.97 2.61 10.41
N ARG A 20 -7.15 3.20 10.66
CA ARG A 20 -7.28 4.48 11.35
C ARG A 20 -6.67 4.46 12.74
N ASP A 21 -6.93 3.41 13.51
CA ASP A 21 -6.44 3.27 14.88
C ASP A 21 -4.92 3.18 14.88
N VAL A 22 -4.34 2.32 14.02
CA VAL A 22 -2.89 2.20 13.86
C VAL A 22 -2.24 3.54 13.49
N LEU A 23 -2.82 4.29 12.55
CA LEU A 23 -2.29 5.60 12.15
C LEU A 23 -2.42 6.65 13.25
N THR A 24 -3.52 6.62 14.00
CA THR A 24 -3.75 7.54 15.13
C THR A 24 -2.68 7.33 16.21
N ASP A 25 -2.33 6.08 16.47
CA ASP A 25 -1.35 5.73 17.51
C ASP A 25 0.10 5.93 17.06
N LEU A 26 0.41 5.64 15.79
CA LEU A 26 1.80 5.50 15.31
C LEU A 26 2.22 6.54 14.25
N SER A 27 1.32 7.37 13.74
CA SER A 27 1.59 8.32 12.67
C SER A 27 0.82 9.63 12.80
N SER A 28 1.00 10.30 13.95
CA SER A 28 0.50 11.66 14.14
C SER A 28 1.14 12.64 13.14
N VAL A 29 0.52 13.81 12.91
CA VAL A 29 1.06 14.82 11.98
C VAL A 29 2.49 15.25 12.34
N ASP A 30 2.79 15.35 13.63
CA ASP A 30 4.15 15.67 14.09
C ASP A 30 5.12 14.53 13.82
N GLN A 31 4.69 13.27 13.99
CA GLN A 31 5.49 12.11 13.64
C GLN A 31 5.73 12.03 12.13
N VAL A 32 4.72 12.27 11.30
CA VAL A 32 4.86 12.33 9.84
C VAL A 32 5.93 13.35 9.45
N ARG A 33 5.89 14.56 10.00
CA ARG A 33 6.91 15.59 9.71
C ARG A 33 8.30 15.16 10.15
N ALA A 34 8.41 14.58 11.35
CA ALA A 34 9.68 14.10 11.86
C ALA A 34 10.25 12.97 10.99
N ASP A 35 9.41 12.03 10.56
CA ASP A 35 9.81 10.89 9.74
C ASP A 35 10.35 11.32 8.37
N LEU A 36 9.78 12.37 7.75
CA LEU A 36 10.22 12.91 6.46
C LEU A 36 11.68 13.40 6.48
N ASP A 37 12.18 13.81 7.65
CA ASP A 37 13.58 14.25 7.84
C ASP A 37 14.52 13.08 8.19
N THR A 38 14.02 11.84 8.17
CA THR A 38 14.80 10.61 8.42
C THR A 38 14.99 9.78 7.16
N GLU A 39 15.92 8.84 7.19
CA GLU A 39 15.94 7.70 6.27
C GLU A 39 15.29 6.52 7.00
N PRO A 40 14.19 5.92 6.50
CA PRO A 40 13.75 5.89 5.09
C PRO A 40 12.64 6.89 4.70
N GLY A 41 12.38 7.94 5.49
CA GLY A 41 11.35 8.94 5.19
C GLY A 41 9.95 8.58 5.71
N PHE A 42 9.82 7.47 6.45
CA PHE A 42 8.58 7.04 7.09
C PHE A 42 8.87 6.23 8.36
N GLY A 43 7.94 6.26 9.31
CA GLY A 43 8.07 5.51 10.56
C GLY A 43 8.06 4.00 10.36
N ALA A 44 9.19 3.34 10.62
CA ALA A 44 9.35 1.90 10.48
C ALA A 44 8.38 1.08 11.35
N THR A 45 8.04 1.59 12.55
CA THR A 45 7.07 0.96 13.45
C THR A 45 5.66 0.96 12.85
N ALA A 46 5.20 2.11 12.35
CA ALA A 46 3.92 2.24 11.67
C ALA A 46 3.89 1.36 10.41
N TRP A 47 4.97 1.34 9.62
CA TRP A 47 5.06 0.48 8.44
C TRP A 47 4.95 -1.00 8.79
N LYS A 48 5.67 -1.46 9.82
CA LYS A 48 5.58 -2.85 10.26
C LYS A 48 4.14 -3.22 10.66
N ALA A 49 3.49 -2.38 11.47
CA ALA A 49 2.11 -2.61 11.91
C ALA A 49 1.15 -2.70 10.73
N LEU A 50 1.22 -1.74 9.81
CA LEU A 50 0.35 -1.72 8.63
C LEU A 50 0.66 -2.87 7.65
N ALA A 51 1.93 -3.03 7.26
CA ALA A 51 2.31 -3.99 6.22
C ALA A 51 2.18 -5.44 6.67
N ARG A 52 2.54 -5.76 7.92
CA ARG A 52 2.58 -7.15 8.43
C ARG A 52 1.42 -7.50 9.32
N ASP A 53 1.13 -6.66 10.31
CA ASP A 53 0.13 -7.01 11.33
C ASP A 53 -1.29 -6.83 10.77
N VAL A 54 -1.53 -5.78 9.98
CA VAL A 54 -2.79 -5.59 9.22
C VAL A 54 -2.76 -6.31 7.86
N GLY A 55 -1.57 -6.53 7.28
CA GLY A 55 -1.42 -7.25 6.01
C GLY A 55 -1.70 -6.41 4.77
N LEU A 56 -1.54 -5.08 4.83
CA LEU A 56 -1.93 -4.17 3.75
C LEU A 56 -1.35 -4.57 2.38
N CYS A 57 -0.09 -5.01 2.33
CA CYS A 57 0.59 -5.29 1.06
C CYS A 57 0.04 -6.52 0.33
N GLY A 58 -0.68 -7.39 1.03
CA GLY A 58 -1.31 -8.59 0.47
C GLY A 58 -2.72 -8.36 -0.09
N LEU A 59 -3.35 -7.20 0.12
CA LEU A 59 -4.78 -6.98 -0.15
C LEU A 59 -5.22 -7.34 -1.57
N THR A 60 -4.46 -6.94 -2.58
CA THR A 60 -4.78 -7.16 -4.00
C THR A 60 -4.06 -8.37 -4.60
N ILE A 61 -3.16 -8.98 -3.84
CA ILE A 61 -2.37 -10.14 -4.28
C ILE A 61 -3.24 -11.40 -4.13
N PRO A 62 -3.34 -12.25 -5.17
CA PRO A 62 -4.02 -13.53 -5.07
C PRO A 62 -3.41 -14.44 -3.99
N GLU A 63 -4.24 -15.26 -3.35
CA GLU A 63 -3.85 -16.19 -2.28
C GLU A 63 -2.72 -17.15 -2.70
N GLN A 64 -2.67 -17.56 -3.96
CA GLN A 64 -1.60 -18.42 -4.51
C GLN A 64 -0.20 -17.80 -4.43
N HIS A 65 -0.10 -16.47 -4.28
CA HIS A 65 1.15 -15.74 -4.06
C HIS A 65 1.28 -15.26 -2.60
N GLY A 66 0.47 -15.77 -1.67
CA GLY A 66 0.51 -15.41 -0.24
C GLY A 66 -0.24 -14.14 0.13
N GLY A 67 -1.07 -13.60 -0.78
CA GLY A 67 -1.92 -12.44 -0.52
C GLY A 67 -3.29 -12.79 0.08
N LEU A 68 -4.15 -11.78 0.20
CA LEU A 68 -5.49 -11.86 0.79
C LEU A 68 -6.61 -11.86 -0.25
N GLY A 69 -6.33 -11.53 -1.52
CA GLY A 69 -7.32 -11.58 -2.60
C GLY A 69 -8.56 -10.68 -2.44
N LEU A 70 -8.54 -9.69 -1.55
CA LEU A 70 -9.68 -8.79 -1.26
C LEU A 70 -9.95 -7.77 -2.37
N GLY A 71 -8.97 -7.56 -3.25
CA GLY A 71 -9.12 -6.75 -4.45
C GLY A 71 -9.11 -5.25 -4.21
N LEU A 72 -9.49 -4.50 -5.25
CA LEU A 72 -9.32 -3.03 -5.28
C LEU A 72 -10.27 -2.29 -4.34
N SER A 73 -11.41 -2.87 -3.96
CA SER A 73 -12.37 -2.21 -3.05
C SER A 73 -11.79 -2.07 -1.63
N ALA A 74 -11.25 -3.17 -1.08
CA ALA A 74 -10.52 -3.14 0.19
C ALA A 74 -9.28 -2.23 0.11
N ALA A 75 -8.50 -2.32 -0.97
CA ALA A 75 -7.34 -1.44 -1.16
C ALA A 75 -7.74 0.04 -1.22
N ASN A 76 -8.85 0.40 -1.86
CA ASN A 76 -9.35 1.77 -1.93
C ASN A 76 -9.65 2.34 -0.54
N VAL A 77 -10.31 1.56 0.31
CA VAL A 77 -10.61 1.96 1.69
C VAL A 77 -9.31 2.24 2.46
N VAL A 78 -8.30 1.40 2.31
CA VAL A 78 -6.99 1.62 2.93
C VAL A 78 -6.31 2.87 2.40
N HIS A 79 -6.26 3.08 1.08
CA HIS A 79 -5.67 4.29 0.51
C HIS A 79 -6.36 5.56 1.01
N HIS A 80 -7.68 5.52 1.22
CA HIS A 80 -8.41 6.65 1.76
C HIS A 80 -7.97 7.00 3.19
N GLU A 81 -7.82 6.00 4.06
CA GLU A 81 -7.38 6.22 5.44
C GLU A 81 -5.92 6.70 5.52
N LEU A 82 -5.03 6.11 4.71
CA LEU A 82 -3.62 6.53 4.61
C LEU A 82 -3.50 7.98 4.10
N GLY A 83 -4.28 8.32 3.06
CA GLY A 83 -4.33 9.67 2.51
C GLY A 83 -4.87 10.69 3.52
N ARG A 84 -5.90 10.33 4.29
CA ARG A 84 -6.44 11.20 5.36
C ARG A 84 -5.38 11.50 6.43
N ALA A 85 -4.54 10.53 6.78
CA ALA A 85 -3.47 10.69 7.76
C ALA A 85 -2.19 11.32 7.18
N LEU A 86 -2.13 11.55 5.86
CA LEU A 86 -0.91 11.96 5.15
C LEU A 86 0.26 10.99 5.41
N TYR A 87 -0.03 9.69 5.53
CA TYR A 87 1.00 8.70 5.85
C TYR A 87 2.07 8.63 4.74
N PRO A 88 3.36 8.84 5.06
CA PRO A 88 4.42 8.96 4.06
C PRO A 88 4.99 7.60 3.60
N GLY A 89 4.47 6.49 4.13
CA GLY A 89 5.02 5.16 3.85
C GLY A 89 4.73 4.63 2.44
N PRO A 90 5.39 3.54 2.05
CA PRO A 90 5.55 3.14 0.65
C PRO A 90 4.33 2.39 0.06
N PHE A 91 3.19 2.39 0.74
CA PHE A 91 2.04 1.56 0.36
C PHE A 91 1.52 1.87 -1.04
N LEU A 92 1.35 3.16 -1.38
CA LEU A 92 0.86 3.58 -2.69
C LEU A 92 1.79 3.12 -3.83
N ALA A 93 3.10 3.32 -3.66
CA ALA A 93 4.09 2.91 -4.67
C ALA A 93 4.12 1.37 -4.81
N THR A 94 4.05 0.66 -3.69
CA THR A 94 4.08 -0.81 -3.66
C THR A 94 2.81 -1.38 -4.26
N SER A 95 1.63 -0.81 -3.98
CA SER A 95 0.36 -1.28 -4.54
C SER A 95 0.31 -1.11 -6.06
N LEU A 96 0.86 -0.01 -6.59
CA LEU A 96 1.03 0.21 -8.03
C LEU A 96 1.97 -0.81 -8.67
N ALA A 97 3.12 -1.08 -8.04
CA ALA A 97 4.06 -2.09 -8.51
C ALA A 97 3.43 -3.49 -8.51
N THR A 98 2.68 -3.85 -7.47
CA THR A 98 1.90 -5.09 -7.41
C THR A 98 0.92 -5.20 -8.57
N THR A 99 0.16 -4.15 -8.88
CA THR A 99 -0.75 -4.13 -10.03
C THR A 99 0.00 -4.36 -11.34
N ALA A 100 1.15 -3.71 -11.54
CA ALA A 100 1.97 -3.90 -12.74
C ALA A 100 2.52 -5.33 -12.86
N LEU A 101 3.00 -5.91 -11.77
CA LEU A 101 3.52 -7.28 -11.72
C LEU A 101 2.45 -8.32 -12.05
N LEU A 102 1.27 -8.18 -11.43
CA LEU A 102 0.11 -9.05 -11.70
C LEU A 102 -0.33 -8.95 -13.16
N ALA A 103 -0.38 -7.73 -13.71
CA ALA A 103 -0.73 -7.51 -15.11
C ALA A 103 0.29 -8.12 -16.08
N ALA A 104 1.58 -8.14 -15.71
CA ALA A 104 2.65 -8.74 -16.49
C ALA A 104 2.78 -10.27 -16.32
N GLY A 105 2.04 -10.88 -15.39
CA GLY A 105 2.20 -12.30 -15.03
C GLY A 105 3.55 -12.59 -14.35
N ALA A 106 4.15 -11.60 -13.69
CA ALA A 106 5.42 -11.74 -12.99
C ALA A 106 5.19 -12.17 -11.53
N GLU A 107 5.65 -13.37 -11.17
CA GLU A 107 5.36 -13.96 -9.85
C GLU A 107 6.46 -13.75 -8.80
N GLY A 108 7.70 -13.54 -9.23
CA GLY A 108 8.90 -13.59 -8.37
C GLY A 108 8.85 -12.74 -7.09
N PRO A 109 8.47 -11.45 -7.13
CA PRO A 109 8.47 -10.60 -5.94
C PRO A 109 7.14 -10.60 -5.15
N LEU A 110 6.07 -11.22 -5.67
CA LEU A 110 4.72 -11.07 -5.10
C LEU A 110 4.60 -11.61 -3.67
N SER A 111 5.25 -12.73 -3.37
CA SER A 111 5.21 -13.32 -2.02
C SER A 111 5.93 -12.46 -0.97
N GLY A 112 7.07 -11.88 -1.32
CA GLY A 112 7.80 -10.95 -0.46
C GLY A 112 7.04 -9.64 -0.24
N ILE A 113 6.33 -9.16 -1.27
CA ILE A 113 5.45 -7.99 -1.14
C ILE A 113 4.28 -8.33 -0.23
N ALA A 114 3.58 -9.44 -0.46
CA ALA A 114 2.43 -9.85 0.34
C ALA A 114 2.77 -9.98 1.84
N ALA A 115 3.96 -10.49 2.17
CA ALA A 115 4.44 -10.62 3.54
C ALA A 115 4.91 -9.29 4.19
N GLY A 116 4.96 -8.19 3.44
CA GLY A 116 5.49 -6.90 3.90
C GLY A 116 7.01 -6.89 4.08
N ASP A 117 7.72 -7.86 3.50
CA ASP A 117 9.19 -7.97 3.49
C ASP A 117 9.81 -7.17 2.34
N THR A 118 9.07 -6.97 1.25
CA THR A 118 9.55 -6.30 0.04
C THR A 118 8.73 -5.05 -0.25
N VAL A 119 9.41 -3.91 -0.31
CA VAL A 119 8.87 -2.66 -0.85
C VAL A 119 9.18 -2.60 -2.35
N ALA A 120 8.20 -2.21 -3.15
CA ALA A 120 8.34 -2.10 -4.58
C ALA A 120 7.84 -0.73 -5.07
N THR A 121 8.29 -0.32 -6.24
CA THR A 121 7.84 0.92 -6.89
C THR A 121 7.88 0.75 -8.41
N VAL A 122 7.20 1.64 -9.12
CA VAL A 122 7.25 1.71 -10.58
C VAL A 122 8.09 2.92 -10.98
N ALA A 123 9.19 2.68 -11.69
CA ALA A 123 10.01 3.73 -12.27
C ALA A 123 9.46 4.12 -13.65
N LEU A 124 8.51 5.07 -13.67
CA LEU A 124 7.85 5.53 -14.90
C LEU A 124 8.60 6.66 -15.62
N ALA A 125 9.32 7.49 -14.87
CA ALA A 125 10.04 8.63 -15.43
C ALA A 125 11.43 8.21 -15.91
N ASP A 126 11.86 8.75 -17.04
CA ASP A 126 13.25 8.65 -17.47
C ASP A 126 14.19 9.47 -16.57
N ARG A 127 15.50 9.42 -16.85
CA ARG A 127 16.51 10.21 -16.11
C ARG A 127 16.29 11.72 -16.21
N GLY A 128 15.57 12.20 -17.23
CA GLY A 128 15.20 13.60 -17.42
C GLY A 128 13.87 13.99 -16.77
N GLY A 129 13.17 13.05 -16.12
CA GLY A 129 11.87 13.28 -15.52
C GLY A 129 10.70 13.23 -16.51
N ALA A 130 10.94 12.83 -17.76
CA ALA A 130 9.89 12.69 -18.76
C ALA A 130 9.09 11.41 -18.51
N TRP A 131 7.77 11.54 -18.55
CA TRP A 131 6.80 10.43 -18.35
C TRP A 131 6.49 9.68 -19.64
N THR A 132 7.07 10.09 -20.76
CA THR A 132 6.82 9.48 -22.07
C THR A 132 7.72 8.26 -22.26
N GLY A 133 7.13 7.11 -22.60
CA GLY A 133 7.83 5.83 -22.84
C GLY A 133 8.73 5.80 -24.09
N ALA A 134 9.33 6.92 -24.47
CA ALA A 134 10.38 6.97 -25.49
C ALA A 134 11.72 6.61 -24.83
N GLY A 135 11.83 5.36 -24.39
CA GLY A 135 13.10 4.70 -24.05
C GLY A 135 13.55 3.82 -25.20
#